data_AF-A0A5C8QMS9-F1
#
_entry.id   AF-A0A5C8QMS9-F1
#
_cell.length_a   1.000
_cell.length_b   1.000
_cell.length_c   1.000
_cell.angle_alpha   90.00
_cell.angle_beta   90.00
_cell.angle_gamma   90.00
#
_symmetry.space_group_name_H-M   'P 1'
#
loop_
_entity.id
_entity.type
_entity.pdbx_description
1 polymer ?
#
loop_
_entity_poly.entity_id
_entity_poly.type
_entity_poly.pdbx_seq_one_letter_code
_entity_poly.pdbx_strand_id
1 'polypeptide(L)'
;MSDTPDSMMEAFESRLTTVYIGLVMACEHLPVPITLPTGVIHSHDLVETVRRVADIAEEQPMPEEQHAALYTGAIMWLAAADLFGILKRTDYVEARAAGGLGILLIAGESIAELGAWLLDNES
;
A
#
# COMPACT_ATOMS: atom_id res chain seq x y z
N MET A 1 4.33 -12.07 -28.87
CA MET A 1 3.90 -10.66 -28.85
C MET A 1 2.66 -10.55 -27.98
N SER A 2 2.82 -10.93 -26.72
CA SER A 2 1.89 -10.76 -25.59
C SER A 2 2.62 -10.13 -24.39
N ASP A 3 3.85 -9.67 -24.61
CA ASP A 3 4.84 -9.43 -23.57
C ASP A 3 4.55 -8.15 -22.77
N THR A 4 3.84 -7.18 -23.36
CA THR A 4 3.56 -5.88 -22.71
C THR A 4 2.47 -5.96 -21.64
N PRO A 5 1.27 -6.53 -21.89
CA PRO A 5 0.28 -6.74 -20.82
C PRO A 5 0.81 -7.61 -19.69
N ASP A 6 1.48 -8.71 -20.03
CA ASP A 6 2.04 -9.64 -19.03
C ASP A 6 3.10 -8.94 -18.17
N SER A 7 4.05 -8.24 -18.79
CA SER A 7 5.09 -7.48 -18.08
C SER A 7 4.51 -6.37 -17.19
N MET A 8 3.49 -5.65 -17.65
CA MET A 8 2.85 -4.61 -16.83
C MET A 8 2.09 -5.19 -15.64
N MET A 9 1.42 -6.33 -15.82
CA MET A 9 0.74 -7.02 -14.72
C MET A 9 1.72 -7.58 -13.69
N GLU A 10 2.85 -8.15 -14.14
CA GLU A 10 3.94 -8.58 -13.26
C GLU A 10 4.54 -7.40 -12.48
N ALA A 11 4.81 -6.27 -13.15
CA ALA A 11 5.30 -5.07 -12.50
C ALA A 11 4.31 -4.52 -11.47
N PHE A 12 3.01 -4.53 -11.79
CA PHE A 12 1.95 -4.13 -10.86
C PHE A 12 1.94 -5.06 -9.64
N GLU A 13 1.90 -6.37 -9.84
CA GLU A 13 1.89 -7.36 -8.75
C GLU A 13 3.11 -7.22 -7.84
N SER A 14 4.29 -7.07 -8.44
CA SER A 14 5.54 -6.83 -7.72
C SER A 14 5.49 -5.54 -6.89
N ARG A 15 5.07 -4.42 -7.49
CA ARG A 15 4.99 -3.13 -6.80
C ARG A 15 3.94 -3.13 -5.70
N LEU A 16 2.79 -3.77 -5.92
CA LEU A 16 1.73 -3.94 -4.92
C LEU A 16 2.27 -4.67 -3.69
N THR A 17 3.04 -5.74 -3.91
CA THR A 17 3.70 -6.51 -2.85
C THR A 17 4.75 -5.68 -2.11
N THR A 18 5.64 -4.99 -2.82
CA THR A 18 6.69 -4.16 -2.20
C THR A 18 6.11 -3.04 -1.34
N VAL A 19 5.08 -2.33 -1.84
CA VAL A 19 4.43 -1.25 -1.08
C VAL A 19 3.70 -1.82 0.13
N TYR A 20 3.07 -2.99 0.02
CA TYR A 20 2.46 -3.66 1.17
C TYR A 20 3.49 -3.99 2.26
N ILE A 21 4.64 -4.54 1.88
CA ILE A 21 5.73 -4.82 2.83
C ILE A 21 6.19 -3.53 3.51
N GLY A 22 6.34 -2.43 2.76
CA GLY A 22 6.66 -1.13 3.34
C GLY A 22 5.62 -0.67 4.35
N LEU A 23 4.32 -0.86 4.06
CA LEU A 23 3.24 -0.53 4.98
C LEU A 23 3.28 -1.39 6.24
N VAL A 24 3.52 -2.71 6.12
CA VAL A 24 3.70 -3.62 7.26
C VAL A 24 4.83 -3.12 8.15
N MET A 25 6.00 -2.85 7.57
CA MET A 25 7.16 -2.36 8.32
C MET A 25 6.85 -1.03 9.01
N ALA A 26 6.25 -0.07 8.32
CA ALA A 26 5.87 1.21 8.93
C ALA A 26 4.89 1.01 10.10
N CYS A 27 3.87 0.17 9.92
CA CYS A 27 2.87 -0.13 10.94
C CYS A 27 3.45 -0.78 12.20
N GLU A 28 4.46 -1.65 12.05
CA GLU A 28 5.15 -2.30 13.17
C GLU A 28 5.98 -1.31 14.01
N HIS A 29 6.48 -0.23 13.40
CA HIS A 29 7.33 0.77 14.06
C HIS A 29 6.56 2.01 14.52
N LEU A 30 5.23 2.07 14.30
CA LEU A 30 4.41 3.15 14.81
C LEU A 30 4.51 3.29 16.35
N PRO A 31 4.28 4.49 16.90
CA PRO A 31 4.26 4.70 18.34
C PRO A 31 3.34 3.73 19.09
N VAL A 32 2.18 3.41 18.50
CA VAL A 32 1.33 2.28 18.90
C VAL A 32 1.34 1.28 17.75
N PRO A 33 2.09 0.17 17.85
CA PRO A 33 2.24 -0.78 16.75
C PRO A 33 0.93 -1.36 16.26
N ILE A 34 0.79 -1.44 14.93
CA ILE A 34 -0.31 -2.10 14.25
C ILE A 34 0.23 -3.35 13.57
N THR A 35 -0.26 -4.52 13.95
CA THR A 35 0.13 -5.77 13.28
C THR A 35 -0.73 -6.01 12.05
N LEU A 36 -0.10 -5.95 10.88
CA LEU A 36 -0.71 -6.37 9.62
C LEU A 36 -0.40 -7.85 9.33
N PRO A 37 -1.29 -8.56 8.62
CA PRO A 37 -1.07 -9.97 8.33
C PRO A 37 0.15 -10.13 7.42
N THR A 38 0.94 -11.16 7.67
CA THR A 38 2.10 -11.56 6.85
C THR A 38 1.95 -13.02 6.41
N GLY A 39 2.66 -13.42 5.34
CA GLY A 39 2.59 -14.78 4.79
C GLY A 39 1.52 -14.97 3.71
N VAL A 40 0.93 -16.18 3.64
CA VAL A 40 -0.12 -16.49 2.65
C VAL A 40 -1.44 -15.91 3.15
N ILE A 41 -1.88 -14.82 2.53
CA ILE A 41 -3.08 -14.08 2.92
C ILE A 41 -4.01 -14.00 1.72
N HIS A 42 -5.31 -14.23 1.93
CA HIS A 42 -6.29 -14.04 0.88
C HIS A 42 -6.44 -12.54 0.59
N SER A 43 -6.61 -12.17 -0.67
CA SER A 43 -6.74 -10.77 -1.11
C SER A 43 -7.85 -10.01 -0.36
N HIS A 44 -8.92 -10.69 0.04
CA HIS A 44 -10.00 -10.12 0.85
C HIS A 44 -9.53 -9.68 2.25
N ASP A 45 -8.72 -10.50 2.92
CA ASP A 45 -8.28 -10.24 4.29
C ASP A 45 -7.26 -9.09 4.34
N LEU A 46 -6.47 -8.95 3.27
CA LEU A 46 -5.56 -7.83 3.05
C LEU A 46 -6.29 -6.48 2.96
N VAL A 47 -7.35 -6.41 2.16
CA VAL A 47 -8.15 -5.17 1.96
C VAL A 47 -8.81 -4.72 3.27
N GLU A 48 -9.46 -5.63 3.99
CA GLU A 48 -10.10 -5.31 5.27
C GLU A 48 -9.08 -4.83 6.32
N THR A 49 -7.87 -5.41 6.32
CA THR A 49 -6.84 -5.03 7.29
C THR A 49 -6.26 -3.66 6.97
N VAL A 50 -5.94 -3.35 5.71
CA VAL A 50 -5.42 -2.03 5.35
C VAL A 50 -6.48 -0.94 5.54
N ARG A 51 -7.78 -1.26 5.37
CA ARG A 51 -8.86 -0.32 5.73
C ARG A 51 -8.80 0.07 7.21
N ARG A 52 -8.56 -0.91 8.09
CA ARG A 52 -8.43 -0.63 9.54
C ARG A 52 -7.24 0.27 9.87
N VAL A 53 -6.15 0.21 9.10
CA VAL A 53 -5.01 1.13 9.27
C VAL A 53 -5.45 2.57 9.05
N ALA A 54 -6.24 2.83 8.01
CA ALA A 54 -6.76 4.16 7.73
C ALA A 54 -7.69 4.66 8.85
N ASP A 55 -8.51 3.77 9.42
CA ASP A 55 -9.43 4.11 10.51
C ASP A 55 -8.69 4.49 11.81
N ILE A 56 -7.57 3.82 12.12
CA ILE A 56 -6.81 4.04 13.36
C ILE A 56 -5.60 4.97 13.20
N ALA A 57 -5.32 5.46 11.99
CA ALA A 57 -4.20 6.36 11.73
C ALA A 57 -4.31 7.66 12.54
N GLU A 58 -5.52 8.19 12.69
CA GLU A 58 -5.80 9.41 13.46
C GLU A 58 -5.61 9.23 14.98
N GLU A 59 -5.60 7.98 15.47
CA GLU A 59 -5.45 7.66 16.89
C GLU A 59 -3.98 7.56 17.33
N GLN A 60 -3.04 7.57 16.38
CA GLN A 60 -1.61 7.46 16.66
C GLN A 60 -1.07 8.74 17.30
N PRO A 61 -0.22 8.64 18.34
CA PRO A 61 0.43 9.80 18.94
C PRO A 61 1.61 10.25 18.08
N MET A 62 1.31 10.82 16.91
CA MET A 62 2.26 11.38 15.96
C MET A 62 1.69 12.67 15.34
N PRO A 63 2.51 13.52 14.69
CA PRO A 63 2.03 14.77 14.11
C PRO A 63 1.10 14.56 12.90
N GLU A 64 0.36 15.60 12.55
CA GLU A 64 -0.66 15.59 11.48
C GLU A 64 -0.09 15.19 10.11
N GLU A 65 1.14 15.60 9.79
CA GLU A 65 1.81 15.21 8.53
C GLU A 65 2.02 13.70 8.46
N GLN A 66 2.37 13.06 9.58
CA GLN A 66 2.57 11.62 9.65
C GLN A 66 1.24 10.86 9.64
N HIS A 67 0.17 11.44 10.21
CA HIS A 67 -1.21 10.93 10.02
C HIS A 67 -1.56 10.89 8.54
N ALA A 68 -1.36 12.01 7.85
CA ALA A 68 -1.64 12.13 6.43
C ALA A 68 -0.80 11.14 5.60
N ALA A 69 0.48 10.95 5.94
CA ALA A 69 1.36 10.00 5.26
C ALA A 69 0.89 8.54 5.44
N LEU A 70 0.58 8.12 6.69
CA LEU A 70 0.06 6.78 6.96
C LEU A 70 -1.27 6.54 6.25
N TYR A 71 -2.20 7.49 6.39
CA TYR A 71 -3.52 7.42 5.76
C TYR A 71 -3.39 7.33 4.24
N THR A 72 -2.63 8.24 3.62
CA THR A 72 -2.43 8.27 2.16
C THR A 72 -1.79 6.99 1.66
N GLY A 73 -0.74 6.50 2.33
CA GLY A 73 -0.10 5.22 2.00
C GLY A 73 -1.10 4.06 1.99
N ALA A 74 -1.92 3.96 3.04
CA ALA A 74 -2.93 2.91 3.17
C ALA A 74 -4.03 3.00 2.10
N ILE A 75 -4.66 4.17 1.91
CA ILE A 75 -5.78 4.31 0.97
C ILE A 75 -5.35 4.19 -0.49
N MET A 76 -4.15 4.66 -0.84
CA MET A 76 -3.62 4.53 -2.19
C MET A 76 -3.28 3.07 -2.48
N TRP A 77 -2.70 2.34 -1.52
CA TRP A 77 -2.48 0.91 -1.67
C TRP A 77 -3.80 0.14 -1.89
N LEU A 78 -4.86 0.47 -1.15
CA LEU A 78 -6.20 -0.11 -1.32
C LEU A 78 -6.75 0.14 -2.73
N ALA A 79 -6.71 1.39 -3.21
CA ALA A 79 -7.18 1.74 -4.54
C ALA A 79 -6.42 0.99 -5.65
N ALA A 80 -5.10 0.81 -5.49
CA ALA A 80 -4.30 0.02 -6.41
C ALA A 80 -4.65 -1.48 -6.37
N ALA A 81 -4.87 -2.04 -5.18
CA ALA A 81 -5.29 -3.43 -5.02
C ALA A 81 -6.65 -3.70 -5.71
N ASP A 82 -7.59 -2.78 -5.58
CA ASP A 82 -8.90 -2.86 -6.25
C ASP A 82 -8.75 -2.84 -7.78
N LEU A 83 -7.95 -1.92 -8.32
CA LEU A 83 -7.66 -1.84 -9.76
C LEU A 83 -6.98 -3.11 -10.29
N PHE A 84 -6.02 -3.65 -9.53
CA PHE A 84 -5.37 -4.90 -9.86
C PHE A 84 -6.36 -6.07 -9.87
N GLY A 85 -7.24 -6.13 -8.87
CA GLY A 85 -8.32 -7.11 -8.81
C GLY A 85 -9.29 -7.01 -10.00
N ILE A 86 -9.63 -5.79 -10.43
CA ILE A 86 -10.43 -5.57 -11.65
C ILE A 86 -9.68 -6.11 -12.88
N LEU A 87 -8.40 -5.77 -13.04
CA LEU A 87 -7.57 -6.23 -14.18
C LEU A 87 -7.42 -7.76 -14.23
N LYS A 88 -7.43 -8.46 -13.10
CA LYS A 88 -7.41 -9.94 -13.05
C LYS A 88 -8.76 -10.59 -13.41
N ARG A 89 -9.88 -9.84 -13.34
CA ARG A 89 -11.25 -10.35 -13.57
C ARG A 89 -11.88 -9.88 -14.88
N THR A 90 -11.32 -8.86 -15.51
CA THR A 90 -11.83 -8.26 -16.75
C THR A 90 -10.77 -8.28 -17.84
N ASP A 91 -11.14 -7.88 -19.05
CA ASP A 91 -10.16 -7.64 -20.11
C ASP A 91 -9.12 -6.59 -19.70
N TYR A 92 -7.89 -6.81 -20.15
CA TYR A 92 -6.77 -5.93 -19.87
C TYR A 92 -7.01 -4.53 -20.47
N VAL A 93 -6.78 -3.50 -19.65
CA VAL A 93 -6.83 -2.10 -20.07
C VAL A 93 -5.57 -1.41 -19.58
N GLU A 94 -4.69 -1.05 -20.50
CA GLU A 94 -3.38 -0.46 -20.19
C GLU A 94 -3.47 0.78 -19.31
N ALA A 95 -4.43 1.67 -19.57
CA ALA A 95 -4.64 2.86 -18.76
C ALA A 95 -4.96 2.55 -17.27
N ARG A 96 -5.61 1.42 -16.99
CA ARG A 96 -5.86 0.98 -15.61
C ARG A 96 -4.58 0.44 -14.96
N ALA A 97 -3.77 -0.29 -15.71
CA ALA A 97 -2.49 -0.80 -15.23
C ALA A 97 -1.52 0.35 -14.92
N ALA A 98 -1.38 1.30 -15.86
CA ALA A 98 -0.58 2.50 -15.68
C ALA A 98 -1.11 3.37 -14.52
N GLY A 99 -2.43 3.56 -14.41
CA GLY A 99 -3.05 4.29 -13.31
C GLY A 99 -2.78 3.65 -11.95
N GLY A 100 -2.92 2.33 -11.85
CA GLY A 100 -2.63 1.58 -10.62
C GLY A 100 -1.15 1.65 -10.22
N LEU A 101 -0.23 1.58 -11.18
CA LEU A 101 1.20 1.79 -10.94
C LEU A 101 1.50 3.21 -10.45
N GLY A 102 0.84 4.23 -11.00
CA GLY A 102 0.94 5.62 -10.54
C GLY A 102 0.43 5.79 -9.11
N ILE A 103 -0.69 5.14 -8.75
CA ILE A 103 -1.20 5.13 -7.37
C ILE A 103 -0.20 4.47 -6.42
N LEU A 104 0.44 3.36 -6.83
CA LEU A 104 1.46 2.68 -6.02
C LEU A 104 2.75 3.50 -5.87
N LEU A 105 3.06 4.39 -6.81
CA LEU A 105 4.16 5.35 -6.65
C LEU A 105 3.85 6.30 -5.48
N ILE A 106 2.67 6.92 -5.49
CA ILE A 106 2.22 7.84 -4.42
C ILE A 106 2.18 7.11 -3.07
N ALA A 107 1.59 5.91 -3.03
CA ALA A 107 1.55 5.10 -1.81
C ALA A 107 2.96 4.84 -1.25
N GLY A 108 3.90 4.45 -2.13
CA GLY A 108 5.28 4.19 -1.73
C GLY A 108 6.02 5.44 -1.24
N GLU A 109 5.78 6.60 -1.85
CA GLU A 109 6.37 7.87 -1.41
C GLU A 109 5.87 8.28 -0.02
N SER A 110 4.56 8.21 0.22
CA SER A 110 3.98 8.51 1.54
C SER A 110 4.47 7.54 2.64
N ILE A 111 4.60 6.25 2.32
CA ILE A 111 5.14 5.26 3.26
C ILE A 111 6.62 5.50 3.53
N ALA A 112 7.40 5.88 2.52
CA ALA A 112 8.82 6.19 2.69
C ALA A 112 9.04 7.46 3.55
N GLU A 113 8.20 8.48 3.35
CA GLU A 113 8.19 9.69 4.19
C GLU A 113 7.90 9.35 5.66
N LEU A 114 6.85 8.56 5.92
CA LEU A 114 6.55 8.10 7.27
C LEU A 114 7.69 7.27 7.84
N GLY A 115 8.26 6.34 7.06
CA GLY A 115 9.37 5.50 7.49
C GLY A 115 10.62 6.31 7.86
N ALA A 116 10.94 7.36 7.10
CA ALA A 116 12.04 8.25 7.44
C ALA A 116 11.81 8.96 8.79
N TRP A 117 10.59 9.45 9.02
CA TRP A 117 10.24 10.05 10.30
C TRP A 117 10.31 9.05 11.47
N LEU A 118 9.83 7.82 11.26
CA LEU A 118 9.88 6.77 12.30
C LEU A 118 11.33 6.46 12.69
N LEU A 119 12.23 6.30 11.72
CA LEU A 119 13.66 6.06 11.98
C LEU A 119 14.32 7.21 12.75
N ASP A 120 13.96 8.46 12.46
CA ASP A 120 14.49 9.63 13.16
C ASP A 120 13.96 9.75 14.60
N ASN A 121 12.86 9.07 14.93
CA ASN A 121 12.17 9.13 16.23
C ASN A 121 12.21 7.80 17.01
N GLU A 122 12.88 6.77 16.49
CA GLU A 122 13.23 5.56 17.25
C GLU A 122 14.26 5.93 18.33
N SER A 123 13.83 5.89 19.59
CA SER A 123 14.64 6.17 20.80
C SER A 123 15.09 4.88 21.49
#